data_AF-A0A172N8E4-F1
#
_entry.id   AF-A0A172N8E4-F1
#
_cell.length_a   1.000
_cell.length_b   1.000
_cell.length_c   1.000
_cell.angle_alpha   90.00
_cell.angle_beta   90.00
_cell.angle_gamma   90.00
#
_symmetry.space_group_name_H-M   'P 1'
#
loop_
_entity.id
_entity.type
_entity.pdbx_description
1 polymer ?
#
loop_
_entity_poly.entity_id
_entity_poly.type
_entity_poly.pdbx_seq_one_letter_code
_entity_poly.pdbx_strand_id
1 'polypeptide(L)' 'MAVPKKRTSRSKKKIRKTIWREKANQAGVKALSLARSILTGRSKSFYYATVSKSSKSSTSTSCIDESNES' A
#
# COMPACT_ATOMS: atom_id res chain seq x y z
N MET A 1 -16.62 -21.64 32.50
CA MET A 1 -15.82 -20.82 31.56
C MET A 1 -14.76 -20.04 32.32
N ALA A 2 -13.58 -19.82 31.75
CA ALA A 2 -12.53 -19.05 32.42
C ALA A 2 -12.86 -17.54 32.43
N VAL A 3 -12.79 -16.91 33.60
CA VAL A 3 -13.08 -15.48 33.79
C VAL A 3 -11.78 -14.75 34.17
N PRO A 4 -11.47 -13.59 33.55
CA PRO A 4 -10.28 -12.84 33.91
C PRO A 4 -10.37 -12.33 35.35
N LYS A 5 -9.41 -12.73 36.20
CA LYS A 5 -9.38 -12.33 37.61
C LYS A 5 -9.13 -10.83 37.80
N LYS A 6 -8.38 -10.21 36.87
CA LYS A 6 -8.01 -8.78 36.89
C LYS A 6 -8.05 -8.21 35.47
N ARG A 7 -8.28 -6.91 35.36
CA ARG A 7 -8.22 -6.21 34.07
C ARG A 7 -6.79 -6.17 33.55
N THR A 8 -6.64 -6.19 32.23
CA THR A 8 -5.34 -5.94 31.60
C THR A 8 -4.92 -4.48 31.78
N SER A 9 -3.64 -4.24 32.01
CA SER A 9 -3.13 -2.87 32.12
C SER A 9 -3.29 -2.12 30.80
N ARG A 10 -3.36 -0.78 30.86
CA ARG A 10 -3.51 0.07 29.68
C ARG A 10 -2.38 -0.16 28.66
N SER A 11 -1.15 -0.32 29.15
CA SER A 11 0.02 -0.60 28.30
C SER A 11 -0.13 -1.93 27.55
N LYS A 12 -0.44 -3.03 28.26
CA LYS A 12 -0.64 -4.35 27.64
C LYS A 12 -1.78 -4.35 26.63
N LYS A 13 -2.87 -3.61 26.90
CA LYS A 13 -3.98 -3.44 25.94
C LYS A 13 -3.54 -2.67 24.68
N LYS A 14 -2.74 -1.61 24.83
CA LYS A 14 -2.23 -0.82 23.68
C LYS A 14 -1.30 -1.66 22.80
N ILE A 15 -0.34 -2.39 23.39
CA ILE A 15 0.60 -3.24 22.64
C ILE A 15 -0.15 -4.23 21.74
N ARG A 16 -1.16 -4.93 22.27
CA ARG A 16 -1.99 -5.86 21.49
C ARG A 16 -2.69 -5.19 20.31
N LYS A 17 -3.18 -3.95 20.49
CA LYS A 17 -3.80 -3.17 19.41
C LYS A 17 -2.78 -2.72 18.36
N THR A 18 -1.58 -2.33 18.78
CA THR A 18 -0.51 -1.91 17.85
C THR A 18 -0.12 -3.04 16.90
N ILE A 19 0.00 -4.28 17.40
CA ILE A 19 0.30 -5.45 16.55
C ILE A 19 -0.73 -5.62 15.43
N TRP A 20 -2.01 -5.39 15.71
CA TRP A 20 -3.05 -5.48 14.68
C TRP A 20 -2.97 -4.34 13.66
N ARG A 21 -2.68 -3.11 14.11
CA ARG A 21 -2.49 -1.94 13.23
C ARG A 21 -1.26 -2.06 12.35
N GLU A 22 -0.19 -2.66 12.87
CA GLU A 22 1.05 -2.84 12.14
C GLU A 22 0.88 -3.71 10.89
N LYS A 23 0.04 -4.76 10.97
CA LYS A 23 -0.32 -5.57 9.80
C LYS A 23 -1.01 -4.74 8.71
N ALA A 24 -1.88 -3.82 9.10
CA ALA A 24 -2.55 -2.92 8.16
C ALA A 24 -1.56 -1.93 7.52
N ASN A 25 -0.61 -1.38 8.31
CA ASN A 25 0.45 -0.52 7.79
C ASN A 25 1.28 -1.23 6.72
N GLN A 26 1.70 -2.47 6.97
CA GLN A 26 2.46 -3.27 6.01
C GLN A 26 1.68 -3.56 4.73
N ALA A 27 0.38 -3.84 4.84
CA ALA A 27 -0.48 -3.98 3.68
C ALA A 27 -0.59 -2.66 2.88
N GLY A 28 -0.69 -1.52 3.57
CA GLY A 28 -0.71 -0.19 2.95
C GLY A 28 0.56 0.15 2.17
N VAL A 29 1.74 -0.14 2.71
CA VAL A 29 3.02 0.06 2.01
C VAL A 29 3.09 -0.76 0.73
N LYS A 30 2.69 -2.04 0.79
CA LYS A 30 2.65 -2.92 -0.38
C LYS A 30 1.66 -2.43 -1.43
N ALA A 31 0.47 -2.00 -1.00
CA ALA A 31 -0.56 -1.45 -1.89
C ALA A 31 -0.10 -0.15 -2.58
N LEU A 32 0.57 0.75 -1.86
CA LEU A 32 1.12 1.99 -2.43
C LEU A 32 2.18 1.70 -3.50
N SER A 33 3.12 0.81 -3.20
CA SER A 33 4.15 0.39 -4.16
C SER A 33 3.52 -0.20 -5.42
N LEU A 34 2.52 -1.06 -5.26
CA LEU A 34 1.77 -1.64 -6.36
C LEU A 34 1.04 -0.58 -7.20
N ALA A 35 0.35 0.37 -6.55
CA ALA A 35 -0.35 1.44 -7.24
C ALA A 35 0.58 2.30 -8.10
N ARG A 36 1.78 2.66 -7.59
CA ARG A 36 2.79 3.40 -8.36
C ARG A 36 3.26 2.58 -9.58
N SER A 37 3.50 1.28 -9.40
CA SER A 37 3.89 0.39 -10.50
C SER A 37 2.83 0.34 -11.61
N ILE A 38 1.54 0.28 -11.24
CA ILE A 38 0.42 0.30 -12.19
C ILE A 38 0.32 1.66 -12.89
N LEU A 39 0.42 2.76 -12.14
CA LEU A 39 0.27 4.11 -12.68
C LEU A 39 1.32 4.45 -13.74
N THR A 40 2.55 3.95 -13.58
CA THR A 40 3.62 4.17 -14.58
C THR A 40 3.41 3.41 -15.89
N GLY A 41 2.56 2.38 -15.92
CA GLY A 41 2.29 1.59 -17.14
C GLY A 41 3.50 0.80 -17.70
N ARG A 42 4.65 0.81 -17.01
CA ARG A 42 5.88 0.13 -17.44
C ARG A 42 5.87 -1.36 -17.08
N SER A 43 5.08 -1.75 -16.09
CA SER A 43 4.97 -3.12 -15.60
C SER A 43 4.00 -3.94 -16.46
N LYS A 44 4.47 -5.07 -17.00
CA LYS A 44 3.69 -5.98 -17.87
C LYS A 44 3.15 -7.23 -17.15
N SER A 45 3.44 -7.36 -15.85
CA SER A 45 3.15 -8.57 -15.06
C SER A 45 1.82 -8.53 -14.30
N PHE A 46 1.16 -7.37 -14.22
CA PHE A 46 -0.07 -7.20 -13.44
C PHE A 46 -1.20 -6.70 -14.34
N TYR A 47 -2.28 -7.49 -14.42
CA TYR A 47 -3.48 -7.17 -15.20
C TYR A 47 -4.66 -7.01 -14.24
N TYR A 48 -5.42 -5.92 -14.39
CA TYR A 48 -6.68 -5.72 -13.67
C TYR A 48 -7.81 -5.50 -14.67
N ALA A 49 -9.00 -6.00 -14.36
CA ALA A 49 -10.16 -5.81 -15.22
C ALA A 49 -10.58 -4.34 -15.18
N THR A 50 -10.33 -3.60 -16.26
CA THR A 50 -10.90 -2.27 -16.47
C THR A 50 -12.32 -2.47 -16.99
N VAL A 51 -13.32 -2.29 -16.12
CA VAL A 51 -14.70 -2.12 -16.60
C VAL A 51 -14.69 -0.83 -17.41
N SER A 52 -14.91 -0.93 -18.72
CA SER A 52 -14.62 0.10 -19.71
C SER A 52 -15.30 1.45 -19.42
N LYS A 53 -14.60 2.33 -18.71
CA LYS A 53 -14.79 3.78 -18.84
C LYS A 53 -13.83 4.22 -19.93
N SER A 54 -14.35 4.34 -21.15
CA SER A 54 -13.65 4.89 -22.29
C SER A 54 -13.25 6.35 -22.02
N SER A 55 -12.04 6.57 -21.52
CA SER A 55 -11.34 7.83 -21.70
C SER A 55 -9.87 7.53 -21.99
N LYS A 56 -9.58 7.41 -23.28
CA LYS A 56 -8.21 7.49 -23.80
C LYS A 56 -7.67 8.87 -23.42
N SER A 57 -6.63 8.92 -22.60
CA SER A 57 -5.72 10.06 -22.57
C SER A 57 -4.32 9.55 -22.86
N SER A 58 -4.01 9.46 -24.16
CA SER A 58 -2.65 9.55 -24.65
C SER A 58 -2.08 10.90 -24.22
N THR A 59 -1.18 10.90 -23.24
CA THR A 59 -0.21 11.99 -23.10
C THR A 59 1.11 11.36 -22.72
N SER A 60 1.87 11.04 -23.76
CA SER A 60 3.31 10.95 -23.71
C SER A 60 3.86 12.24 -23.10
N THR A 61 4.35 12.20 -21.87
CA THR A 61 5.22 13.24 -21.35
C THR A 61 6.62 12.65 -21.25
N SER A 62 7.39 13.01 -22.28
CA SER A 62 8.83 13.23 -22.30
C SER A 62 9.62 12.95 -21.02
N CYS A 63 10.64 12.11 -21.19
CA CYS A 63 11.98 12.16 -20.60
C CYS A 63 12.18 13.10 -19.40
N ILE A 64 12.51 12.53 -18.23
CA ILE A 64 13.47 13.15 -17.32
C ILE A 64 14.72 12.29 -17.42
N ASP A 65 15.63 12.73 -18.29
CA ASP A 65 17.05 12.45 -18.18
C ASP A 65 17.54 13.19 -16.93
N GLU A 66 18.03 12.46 -15.95
CA GLU A 66 18.99 13.00 -14.98
C GLU A 66 20.09 11.95 -14.83
N SER A 67 20.84 11.79 -15.92
CA SER A 67 22.22 11.33 -15.82
C SER A 67 23.05 12.46 -15.20
N ASN A 68 23.56 12.18 -14.00
CA ASN A 68 24.96 12.37 -13.60
C ASN A 68 25.35 13.53 -12.65
N GLU A 69 26.26 13.14 -11.74
CA GLU A 69 27.33 13.90 -11.06
C GLU A 69 27.03 14.67 -9.76
N SER A 70 27.21 14.00 -8.61
CA SER A 70 28.19 14.32 -7.52
C SER A 70 28.03 13.39 -6.32
#